data_AF-A0A9D1M4Y2-F1
#
_entry.id   AF-A0A9D1M4Y2-F1
#
_cell.length_a   1.000
_cell.length_b   1.000
_cell.length_c   1.000
_cell.angle_alpha   90.00
_cell.angle_beta   90.00
_cell.angle_gamma   90.00
#
_symmetry.space_group_name_H-M   'P 1'
#
loop_
_entity.id
_entity.type
_entity.pdbx_description
1 polymer ?
#
loop_
_entity_poly.entity_id
_entity_poly.type
_entity_poly.pdbx_seq_one_letter_code
_entity_poly.pdbx_strand_id
1 'polypeptide(L)'
;MYLERYAHAFNPPVPSSAEILKKHLVKILTFWIFPSVLRHQTKRRLRHLLGMGPAPETLWEKHVFEKRRQQFLAAQHEKNIYGYKIVSLGCDCFSRTIPTLWGIKPRKKQGEKGCPFDLSDNPLPAVVKYLENDFKGYFNSLAYNKQLKSWWLADDEIVYCHEDDCTETSRSIVTERFAGRINNLRQILYQDTRPALFISHFNPMLAPADINETEQLYNRMYKTLQTARGKRGFRLMIVDTSGKLSAATNLLPEIKLFSCPWLPQPYVWHQPECRYKKTGLKFEQLFIGEVIKILAEMQ
;
A
#
# COMPACT_ATOMS: atom_id res chain seq x y z
N MET A 1 14.54 4.04 -15.22
CA MET A 1 14.02 5.25 -14.54
C MET A 1 13.40 4.92 -13.17
N TYR A 2 13.06 3.66 -12.86
CA TYR A 2 12.57 3.22 -11.53
C TYR A 2 13.68 2.66 -10.62
N LEU A 3 14.68 1.97 -11.19
CA LEU A 3 15.90 1.57 -10.45
C LEU A 3 16.66 2.79 -9.88
N GLU A 4 16.59 3.94 -10.54
CA GLU A 4 17.13 5.21 -10.04
C GLU A 4 16.33 5.75 -8.84
N ARG A 5 15.00 5.56 -8.80
CA ARG A 5 14.14 6.02 -7.69
C ARG A 5 14.43 5.28 -6.39
N TYR A 6 14.85 4.04 -6.50
CA TYR A 6 15.33 3.24 -5.38
C TYR A 6 16.87 3.16 -5.32
N ALA A 7 17.61 3.92 -6.13
CA ALA A 7 19.08 3.89 -6.10
C ALA A 7 19.63 4.25 -4.71
N HIS A 8 18.94 5.10 -3.95
CA HIS A 8 19.27 5.37 -2.54
C HIS A 8 19.06 4.17 -1.61
N ALA A 9 18.13 3.27 -1.92
CA ALA A 9 17.94 2.01 -1.21
C ALA A 9 18.96 0.94 -1.64
N PHE A 10 19.52 1.04 -2.85
CA PHE A 10 20.30 -0.02 -3.50
C PHE A 10 21.81 0.23 -3.61
N ASN A 11 22.20 1.50 -3.64
CA ASN A 11 23.56 2.01 -3.46
C ASN A 11 23.52 3.02 -2.31
N PRO A 12 23.23 2.58 -1.07
CA PRO A 12 23.30 3.48 0.06
C PRO A 12 24.72 4.07 0.07
N PRO A 13 24.87 5.39 0.23
CA PRO A 13 26.20 6.00 0.32
C PRO A 13 27.01 5.25 1.37
N VAL A 14 28.29 4.98 1.07
CA VAL A 14 29.19 4.32 2.02
C VAL A 14 29.12 5.14 3.31
N PRO A 15 28.62 4.56 4.41
CA PRO A 15 28.39 5.34 5.60
C PRO A 15 29.73 5.84 6.11
N SER A 16 29.78 7.13 6.45
CA SER A 16 31.00 7.71 7.02
C SER A 16 31.40 6.98 8.30
N SER A 17 32.68 7.05 8.70
CA SER A 17 33.14 6.48 9.97
C SER A 17 32.32 6.97 11.16
N ALA A 18 31.85 8.23 11.13
CA ALA A 18 30.96 8.80 12.12
C ALA A 18 29.58 8.11 12.14
N GLU A 19 28.99 7.81 10.98
CA GLU A 19 27.73 7.09 10.88
C GLU A 19 27.84 5.62 11.31
N ILE A 20 28.96 4.96 10.99
CA ILE A 20 29.28 3.62 11.46
C ILE A 20 29.34 3.62 12.99
N LEU A 21 30.08 4.56 13.59
CA LEU A 21 30.19 4.70 15.05
C LEU A 21 28.82 4.94 15.69
N LYS A 22 28.01 5.87 15.17
CA LYS A 22 26.66 6.12 15.68
C LYS A 22 25.78 4.86 15.60
N LYS A 23 25.84 4.09 14.50
CA LYS A 23 25.11 2.80 14.36
C LYS A 23 25.53 1.79 15.43
N HIS A 24 26.82 1.65 15.70
CA HIS A 24 27.33 0.75 16.75
C HIS A 24 26.90 1.19 18.14
N LEU A 25 26.97 2.50 18.44
CA LEU A 25 26.55 3.07 19.71
C LEU A 25 25.06 2.80 19.96
N VAL A 26 24.18 3.03 18.97
CA VAL A 26 22.76 2.68 19.07
C VAL A 26 22.59 1.18 19.37
N LYS A 27 23.32 0.30 18.67
CA LYS A 27 23.20 -1.15 18.86
C LYS A 27 23.61 -1.57 20.29
N ILE A 28 24.72 -1.04 20.79
CA ILE A 28 25.23 -1.34 22.14
C ILE A 28 24.25 -0.84 23.19
N LEU A 29 23.88 0.43 23.13
CA LEU A 29 22.98 1.05 24.11
C LEU A 29 21.60 0.39 24.12
N THR A 30 21.09 -0.04 22.97
CA THR A 30 19.76 -0.70 22.92
C THR A 30 19.79 -2.14 23.41
N PHE A 31 20.77 -2.93 22.99
CA PHE A 31 20.76 -4.38 23.22
C PHE A 31 21.12 -4.75 24.66
N TRP A 32 22.09 -4.04 25.25
CA TRP A 32 22.66 -4.37 26.57
C TRP A 32 21.96 -3.68 27.73
N ILE A 33 21.29 -2.54 27.49
CA ILE A 33 20.68 -1.74 28.57
C ILE A 33 19.17 -1.99 28.68
N PHE A 34 18.48 -2.19 27.54
CA PHE A 34 17.01 -2.21 27.54
C PHE A 34 16.42 -3.62 27.36
N PRO A 35 15.35 -3.95 28.10
CA PRO A 35 14.55 -5.17 27.88
C PRO A 35 14.04 -5.25 26.44
N SER A 36 13.89 -6.47 25.91
CA SER A 36 13.49 -6.74 24.52
C SER A 36 12.27 -5.94 24.07
N VAL A 37 11.26 -5.80 24.94
CA VAL A 37 10.01 -5.09 24.69
C VAL A 37 10.23 -3.58 24.40
N LEU A 38 11.25 -2.97 25.00
CA LEU A 38 11.55 -1.54 24.83
C LEU A 38 12.58 -1.27 23.74
N ARG A 39 13.38 -2.27 23.33
CA ARG A 39 14.49 -2.11 22.39
C ARG A 39 14.09 -1.40 21.10
N HIS A 40 12.92 -1.72 20.53
CA HIS A 40 12.47 -1.10 19.28
C HIS A 40 12.24 0.41 19.44
N GLN A 41 11.57 0.82 20.52
CA GLN A 41 11.30 2.24 20.76
C GLN A 41 12.57 2.99 21.16
N THR A 42 13.40 2.41 22.04
CA THR A 42 14.69 2.99 22.43
C THR A 42 15.60 3.17 21.23
N LYS A 43 15.67 2.18 20.33
CA LYS A 43 16.45 2.26 19.09
C LYS A 43 16.07 3.48 18.26
N ARG A 44 14.77 3.73 18.08
CA ARG A 44 14.29 4.87 17.29
C ARG A 44 14.57 6.20 17.97
N ARG A 45 14.41 6.30 19.29
CA ARG A 45 14.77 7.48 20.08
C ARG A 45 16.25 7.81 20.01
N LEU A 46 17.13 6.82 20.22
CA LEU A 46 18.58 7.01 20.13
C LEU A 46 19.02 7.40 18.71
N ARG A 47 18.42 6.80 17.68
CA ARG A 47 18.68 7.22 16.29
C ARG A 47 18.30 8.68 16.07
N HIS A 48 17.14 9.13 16.56
CA HIS A 48 16.74 10.53 16.46
C HIS A 48 17.71 11.47 17.20
N LEU A 49 18.08 11.14 18.44
CA LEU A 49 19.04 11.93 19.25
C LEU A 49 20.40 12.10 18.55
N LEU A 50 20.82 11.10 17.77
CA LEU A 50 22.08 11.13 17.02
C LEU A 50 21.94 11.71 15.60
N GLY A 51 20.76 12.24 15.24
CA GLY A 51 20.47 12.80 13.92
C GLY A 51 20.39 11.75 12.80
N MET A 52 20.10 10.50 13.12
CA MET A 52 20.06 9.36 12.17
C MET A 52 18.65 8.95 11.73
N GLY A 53 17.64 9.75 12.06
CA GLY A 53 16.26 9.43 11.74
C GLY A 53 15.25 10.46 12.25
N PRO A 54 14.00 10.32 11.80
CA PRO A 54 12.92 11.23 12.18
C PRO A 54 12.58 11.12 13.67
N ALA A 55 11.89 12.13 14.18
CA ALA A 55 11.37 12.12 15.54
C ALA A 55 10.37 10.96 15.72
N PRO A 56 10.59 10.04 16.68
CA PRO A 56 9.67 8.93 16.89
C PRO A 56 8.34 9.39 17.49
N GLU A 57 7.35 8.51 17.46
CA GLU A 57 6.12 8.66 18.24
C GLU A 57 6.38 8.56 19.75
N THR A 58 5.57 9.28 20.51
CA THR A 58 5.49 9.15 21.95
C THR A 58 4.69 7.88 22.33
N LEU A 59 4.89 7.39 23.56
CA LEU A 59 4.07 6.29 24.09
C LEU A 59 2.59 6.68 24.13
N TRP A 60 2.30 7.95 24.42
CA TRP A 60 0.94 8.48 24.43
C TRP A 60 0.29 8.45 23.05
N GLU A 61 1.00 8.90 22.02
CA GLU A 61 0.54 8.84 20.61
C GLU A 61 0.19 7.41 20.20
N LYS A 62 1.06 6.45 20.50
CA LYS A 62 0.82 5.03 20.25
C LYS A 62 -0.39 4.50 21.04
N HIS A 63 -0.49 4.84 22.33
CA HIS A 63 -1.61 4.44 23.18
C HIS A 63 -2.94 4.98 22.64
N VAL A 64 -3.00 6.26 22.29
CA VAL A 64 -4.20 6.89 21.72
C VAL A 64 -4.60 6.21 20.42
N PHE A 65 -3.65 5.95 19.52
CA PHE A 65 -3.93 5.23 18.27
C PHE A 65 -4.54 3.86 18.54
N GLU A 66 -3.89 3.02 19.36
CA GLU A 66 -4.40 1.68 19.65
C GLU A 66 -5.75 1.73 20.35
N LYS A 67 -5.95 2.64 21.31
CA LYS A 67 -7.25 2.82 21.98
C LYS A 67 -8.36 3.13 20.98
N ARG A 68 -8.13 4.07 20.06
CA ARG A 68 -9.11 4.44 19.02
C ARG A 68 -9.39 3.28 18.06
N ARG A 69 -8.36 2.56 17.66
CA ARG A 69 -8.49 1.39 16.80
C ARG A 69 -9.29 0.28 17.48
N GLN A 70 -9.02 -0.03 18.75
CA GLN A 70 -9.78 -1.06 19.49
C GLN A 70 -11.25 -0.66 19.65
N GLN A 71 -11.53 0.60 19.98
CA GLN A 71 -12.90 1.13 20.02
C GLN A 71 -13.63 0.93 18.70
N PHE A 72 -12.96 1.22 17.58
CA PHE A 72 -13.52 1.03 16.26
C PHE A 72 -13.77 -0.46 15.95
N LEU A 73 -12.80 -1.34 16.22
CA LEU A 73 -12.94 -2.78 16.01
C LEU A 73 -14.12 -3.37 16.80
N ALA A 74 -14.29 -2.94 18.06
CA ALA A 74 -15.43 -3.35 18.88
C ALA A 74 -16.76 -2.90 18.24
N ALA A 75 -16.84 -1.66 17.75
CA ALA A 75 -18.03 -1.14 17.08
C ALA A 75 -18.34 -1.80 15.72
N GLN A 76 -17.36 -2.42 15.07
CA GLN A 76 -17.53 -3.12 13.79
C GLN A 76 -17.67 -4.65 13.93
N HIS A 77 -17.56 -5.21 15.13
CA HIS A 77 -17.46 -6.66 15.33
C HIS A 77 -18.63 -7.45 14.73
N GLU A 78 -19.84 -6.91 14.78
CA GLU A 78 -21.06 -7.57 14.27
C GLU A 78 -21.32 -7.30 12.78
N LYS A 79 -20.54 -6.43 12.13
CA LYS A 79 -20.76 -6.09 10.73
C LYS A 79 -20.30 -7.23 9.81
N ASN A 80 -21.12 -7.53 8.81
CA ASN A 80 -20.79 -8.55 7.81
C ASN A 80 -19.74 -8.02 6.81
N ILE A 81 -18.47 -8.12 7.19
CA ILE A 81 -17.32 -7.75 6.35
C ILE A 81 -17.10 -8.68 5.13
N TYR A 82 -17.93 -9.71 4.96
CA TYR A 82 -17.91 -10.61 3.80
C TYR A 82 -19.00 -10.29 2.77
N GLY A 83 -19.90 -9.36 3.08
CA GLY A 83 -20.98 -8.90 2.20
C GLY A 83 -20.51 -8.04 1.03
N TYR A 84 -19.25 -7.61 1.04
CA TYR A 84 -18.63 -6.79 0.00
C TYR A 84 -17.18 -7.22 -0.25
N LYS A 85 -16.56 -6.62 -1.28
CA LYS A 85 -15.12 -6.74 -1.57
C LYS A 85 -14.44 -5.39 -1.44
N ILE A 86 -13.26 -5.38 -0.82
CA ILE A 86 -12.30 -4.26 -0.91
C ILE A 86 -11.08 -4.79 -1.65
N VAL A 87 -10.71 -4.21 -2.78
CA VAL A 87 -9.65 -4.71 -3.67
C VAL A 87 -8.58 -3.65 -3.88
N SER A 88 -7.31 -4.03 -3.73
CA SER A 88 -6.18 -3.15 -4.10
C SER A 88 -6.01 -3.12 -5.61
N LEU A 89 -6.07 -1.93 -6.20
CA LEU A 89 -5.55 -1.62 -7.54
C LEU A 89 -4.39 -0.63 -7.47
N GLY A 90 -3.79 -0.51 -6.28
CA GLY A 90 -2.83 0.53 -5.96
C GLY A 90 -1.41 0.20 -6.42
N CYS A 91 -0.58 1.22 -6.22
CA CYS A 91 0.83 1.14 -6.47
C CYS A 91 1.63 0.47 -5.35
N ASP A 92 1.00 0.14 -4.23
CA ASP A 92 1.61 -0.47 -3.04
C ASP A 92 0.55 -1.18 -2.17
N CYS A 93 0.97 -1.69 -1.00
CA CYS A 93 0.12 -2.44 -0.09
C CYS A 93 -0.82 -1.60 0.79
N PHE A 94 -0.90 -0.27 0.60
CA PHE A 94 -1.76 0.64 1.38
C PHE A 94 -3.22 0.16 1.42
N SER A 95 -3.79 -0.05 0.23
CA SER A 95 -5.21 -0.39 0.01
C SER A 95 -5.62 -1.71 0.66
N ARG A 96 -4.65 -2.58 0.97
CA ARG A 96 -4.87 -3.79 1.76
C ARG A 96 -4.62 -3.55 3.25
N THR A 97 -3.51 -2.92 3.58
CA THR A 97 -3.00 -2.83 4.95
C THR A 97 -3.94 -2.05 5.87
N ILE A 98 -4.38 -0.86 5.46
CA ILE A 98 -5.19 0.01 6.32
C ILE A 98 -6.59 -0.58 6.54
N PRO A 99 -7.35 -1.00 5.50
CA PRO A 99 -8.66 -1.64 5.72
C PRO A 99 -8.60 -2.89 6.60
N THR A 100 -7.55 -3.71 6.46
CA THR A 100 -7.34 -4.88 7.32
C THR A 100 -6.94 -4.52 8.76
N LEU A 101 -6.16 -3.45 8.96
CA LEU A 101 -5.77 -2.95 10.27
C LEU A 101 -7.00 -2.51 11.10
N TRP A 102 -7.93 -1.83 10.44
CA TRP A 102 -9.18 -1.33 11.01
C TRP A 102 -10.34 -2.36 10.98
N GLY A 103 -10.12 -3.55 10.45
CA GLY A 103 -11.06 -4.68 10.58
C GLY A 103 -12.24 -4.65 9.62
N ILE A 104 -12.23 -3.79 8.59
CA ILE A 104 -13.26 -3.75 7.55
C ILE A 104 -12.92 -4.61 6.32
N LYS A 105 -11.68 -5.12 6.23
CA LYS A 105 -11.26 -6.12 5.24
C LYS A 105 -10.78 -7.38 5.96
N PRO A 106 -11.27 -8.59 5.62
CA PRO A 106 -10.82 -9.81 6.27
C PRO A 106 -9.32 -10.04 6.09
N ARG A 107 -8.71 -10.75 7.05
CA ARG A 107 -7.28 -11.13 7.02
C ARG A 107 -7.08 -12.43 6.25
N LYS A 108 -5.83 -12.72 5.86
CA LYS A 108 -5.44 -14.04 5.30
C LYS A 108 -5.87 -15.20 6.19
N LYS A 109 -5.69 -15.07 7.52
CA LYS A 109 -6.14 -16.08 8.50
C LYS A 109 -7.66 -16.26 8.60
N GLN A 110 -8.43 -15.34 8.03
CA GLN A 110 -9.89 -15.38 7.92
C GLN A 110 -10.33 -15.81 6.50
N GLY A 111 -9.41 -16.34 5.68
CA GLY A 111 -9.69 -16.80 4.32
C GLY A 111 -9.60 -15.73 3.23
N GLU A 112 -9.18 -14.50 3.53
CA GLU A 112 -9.03 -13.46 2.49
C GLU A 112 -7.92 -13.81 1.51
N LYS A 113 -8.32 -14.04 0.25
CA LYS A 113 -7.40 -14.28 -0.86
C LYS A 113 -6.69 -13.00 -1.28
N GLY A 114 -5.44 -13.13 -1.74
CA GLY A 114 -4.68 -12.01 -2.30
C GLY A 114 -5.04 -11.76 -3.77
N CYS A 115 -5.00 -10.50 -4.16
CA CYS A 115 -5.06 -10.01 -5.55
C CYS A 115 -3.66 -9.60 -6.04
N PRO A 116 -3.43 -9.42 -7.36
CA PRO A 116 -2.07 -9.27 -7.90
C PRO A 116 -1.37 -7.98 -7.42
N PHE A 117 -2.13 -6.95 -7.07
CA PHE A 117 -1.61 -5.64 -6.61
C PHE A 117 -1.68 -5.43 -5.10
N ASP A 118 -1.98 -6.48 -4.32
CA ASP A 118 -2.18 -6.36 -2.87
C ASP A 118 -0.87 -6.14 -2.09
N LEU A 119 0.24 -6.65 -2.61
CA LEU A 119 1.53 -6.82 -1.92
C LEU A 119 2.71 -6.69 -2.90
N SER A 120 2.58 -5.79 -3.88
CA SER A 120 3.64 -5.46 -4.83
C SER A 120 3.67 -3.97 -5.06
N ASP A 121 4.83 -3.46 -5.48
CA ASP A 121 4.98 -2.09 -5.92
C ASP A 121 4.69 -2.04 -7.42
N ASN A 122 3.66 -1.30 -7.84
CA ASN A 122 3.16 -1.30 -9.21
C ASN A 122 3.10 0.12 -9.78
N PRO A 123 3.78 0.43 -10.88
CA PRO A 123 3.52 1.66 -11.61
C PRO A 123 2.05 1.72 -12.08
N LEU A 124 1.41 2.88 -11.93
CA LEU A 124 0.03 3.09 -12.37
C LEU A 124 -0.20 2.71 -13.84
N PRO A 125 0.70 3.05 -14.80
CA PRO A 125 0.55 2.61 -16.19
C PRO A 125 0.52 1.08 -16.33
N ALA A 126 1.32 0.35 -15.55
CA ALA A 126 1.38 -1.10 -15.59
C ALA A 126 0.10 -1.74 -15.01
N VAL A 127 -0.43 -1.20 -13.91
CA VAL A 127 -1.74 -1.64 -13.37
C VAL A 127 -2.83 -1.53 -14.44
N VAL A 128 -2.91 -0.37 -15.11
CA VAL A 128 -3.94 -0.10 -16.12
C VAL A 128 -3.76 -1.04 -17.32
N LYS A 129 -2.52 -1.16 -17.86
CA LYS A 129 -2.17 -2.08 -18.95
C LYS A 129 -2.67 -3.50 -18.68
N TYR A 130 -2.40 -4.03 -17.48
CA TYR A 130 -2.72 -5.41 -17.13
C TYR A 130 -4.19 -5.65 -16.80
N LEU A 131 -4.91 -4.62 -16.33
CA LEU A 131 -6.37 -4.70 -16.24
C LEU A 131 -7.00 -4.71 -17.64
N GLU A 132 -6.55 -3.83 -18.54
CA GLU A 132 -7.11 -3.70 -19.89
C GLU A 132 -6.89 -4.93 -20.77
N ASN A 133 -5.72 -5.56 -20.65
CA ASN A 133 -5.35 -6.71 -21.47
C ASN A 133 -5.60 -8.07 -20.81
N ASP A 134 -6.34 -8.08 -19.69
CA ASP A 134 -6.59 -9.27 -18.85
C ASP A 134 -5.31 -10.07 -18.56
N PHE A 135 -4.27 -9.38 -18.09
CA PHE A 135 -2.98 -9.95 -17.70
C PHE A 135 -2.26 -10.75 -18.81
N LYS A 136 -2.57 -10.50 -20.08
CA LYS A 136 -1.91 -11.17 -21.20
C LYS A 136 -0.40 -10.85 -21.19
N GLY A 137 0.42 -11.90 -21.16
CA GLY A 137 1.88 -11.77 -21.14
C GLY A 137 2.48 -11.30 -19.81
N TYR A 138 1.72 -11.30 -18.70
CA TYR A 138 2.15 -10.75 -17.41
C TYR A 138 3.51 -11.28 -16.90
N PHE A 139 3.86 -12.53 -17.22
CA PHE A 139 5.11 -13.14 -16.75
C PHE A 139 6.26 -13.12 -17.77
N ASN A 140 6.08 -12.48 -18.92
CA ASN A 140 7.08 -12.50 -20.01
C ASN A 140 8.43 -11.92 -19.57
N SER A 141 8.40 -10.81 -18.83
CA SER A 141 9.59 -10.11 -18.35
C SER A 141 9.95 -10.48 -16.89
N LEU A 142 9.37 -11.55 -16.35
CA LEU A 142 9.65 -12.00 -14.98
C LEU A 142 11.13 -12.37 -14.83
N ALA A 143 11.81 -11.68 -13.93
CA ALA A 143 13.23 -11.88 -13.62
C ALA A 143 13.48 -11.80 -12.12
N TYR A 144 14.59 -12.36 -11.67
CA TYR A 144 15.10 -12.12 -10.32
C TYR A 144 16.12 -11.00 -10.37
N ASN A 145 15.97 -10.00 -9.52
CA ASN A 145 16.95 -8.93 -9.39
C ASN A 145 17.78 -9.14 -8.12
N LYS A 146 19.07 -9.45 -8.30
CA LYS A 146 20.01 -9.74 -7.21
C LYS A 146 20.23 -8.55 -6.27
N GLN A 147 20.17 -7.33 -6.78
CA GLN A 147 20.33 -6.13 -5.98
C GLN A 147 19.09 -5.85 -5.12
N LEU A 148 17.90 -6.05 -5.69
CA LEU A 148 16.63 -5.98 -4.95
C LEU A 148 16.45 -7.14 -3.97
N LYS A 149 17.14 -8.25 -4.22
CA LYS A 149 16.84 -9.57 -3.63
C LYS A 149 15.36 -9.95 -3.78
N SER A 150 14.77 -9.58 -4.92
CA SER A 150 13.34 -9.71 -5.17
C SER A 150 13.08 -10.04 -6.64
N TRP A 151 11.94 -10.68 -6.89
CA TRP A 151 11.40 -10.90 -8.22
C TRP A 151 10.68 -9.65 -8.72
N TRP A 152 10.77 -9.40 -10.02
CA TRP A 152 10.15 -8.23 -10.65
C TRP A 152 9.80 -8.50 -12.12
N LEU A 153 8.91 -7.68 -12.67
CA LEU A 153 8.63 -7.63 -14.10
C LEU A 153 9.46 -6.51 -14.71
N ALA A 154 10.55 -6.86 -15.40
CA ALA A 154 11.57 -5.90 -15.83
C ALA A 154 11.00 -4.80 -16.74
N ASP A 155 10.21 -5.18 -17.73
CA ASP A 155 9.63 -4.26 -18.72
C ASP A 155 8.59 -3.30 -18.14
N ASP A 156 7.93 -3.70 -17.04
CA ASP A 156 6.82 -2.96 -16.43
C ASP A 156 7.17 -2.39 -15.05
N GLU A 157 8.43 -2.57 -14.63
CA GLU A 157 8.99 -2.12 -13.35
C GLU A 157 8.13 -2.48 -12.11
N ILE A 158 7.40 -3.62 -12.17
CA ILE A 158 6.61 -4.13 -11.03
C ILE A 158 7.51 -4.94 -10.08
N VAL A 159 7.57 -4.58 -8.80
CA VAL A 159 8.43 -5.25 -7.81
C VAL A 159 7.60 -6.07 -6.82
N TYR A 160 7.97 -7.34 -6.62
CA TYR A 160 7.31 -8.23 -5.66
C TYR A 160 7.94 -8.13 -4.27
N CYS A 161 7.80 -6.95 -3.65
CA CYS A 161 8.46 -6.52 -2.41
C CYS A 161 8.08 -7.29 -1.13
N HIS A 162 7.14 -8.23 -1.21
CA HIS A 162 6.67 -9.05 -0.09
C HIS A 162 6.88 -10.56 -0.30
N GLU A 163 7.66 -10.94 -1.31
CA GLU A 163 8.01 -12.32 -1.62
C GLU A 163 9.38 -12.68 -1.02
N ASP A 164 9.58 -12.31 0.25
CA ASP A 164 10.86 -12.46 0.97
C ASP A 164 11.28 -13.93 1.17
N ASP A 165 10.32 -14.86 1.02
CA ASP A 165 10.54 -16.31 1.04
C ASP A 165 11.06 -16.87 -0.29
N CYS A 166 11.10 -16.05 -1.34
CA CYS A 166 11.48 -16.46 -2.68
C CYS A 166 12.93 -16.04 -3.01
N THR A 167 13.73 -17.00 -3.50
CA THR A 167 15.10 -16.77 -3.97
C THR A 167 15.14 -16.76 -5.51
N GLU A 168 16.33 -16.61 -6.09
CA GLU A 168 16.52 -16.64 -7.55
C GLU A 168 16.04 -17.95 -8.22
N THR A 169 15.86 -19.03 -7.46
CA THR A 169 15.38 -20.32 -7.96
C THR A 169 13.85 -20.47 -7.84
N SER A 170 13.15 -19.52 -7.25
CA SER A 170 11.71 -19.61 -6.94
C SER A 170 10.78 -19.16 -8.09
N ARG A 171 11.24 -19.18 -9.35
CA ARG A 171 10.45 -18.66 -10.50
C ARG A 171 9.06 -19.28 -10.57
N SER A 172 8.97 -20.61 -10.52
CA SER A 172 7.71 -21.35 -10.62
C SER A 172 6.74 -20.99 -9.47
N ILE A 173 7.26 -20.90 -8.24
CA ILE A 173 6.48 -20.53 -7.05
C ILE A 173 5.89 -19.13 -7.22
N VAL A 174 6.70 -18.17 -7.67
CA VAL A 174 6.25 -16.78 -7.90
C VAL A 174 5.19 -16.74 -9.00
N THR A 175 5.43 -17.43 -10.12
CA THR A 175 4.47 -17.52 -11.22
C THR A 175 3.13 -18.12 -10.76
N GLU A 176 3.15 -19.26 -10.07
CA GLU A 176 1.93 -19.93 -9.58
C GLU A 176 1.17 -19.04 -8.59
N ARG A 177 1.89 -18.43 -7.64
CA ARG A 177 1.32 -17.54 -6.62
C ARG A 177 0.62 -16.35 -7.25
N PHE A 178 1.26 -15.68 -8.22
CA PHE A 178 0.65 -14.52 -8.89
C PHE A 178 -0.41 -14.93 -9.91
N ALA A 179 -0.31 -16.09 -10.55
CA ALA A 179 -1.39 -16.61 -11.40
C ALA A 179 -2.65 -16.87 -10.56
N GLY A 180 -2.51 -17.44 -9.37
CA GLY A 180 -3.59 -17.58 -8.39
C GLY A 180 -4.18 -16.23 -7.97
N ARG A 181 -3.33 -15.22 -7.71
CA ARG A 181 -3.78 -13.85 -7.38
C ARG A 181 -4.55 -13.19 -8.52
N ILE A 182 -4.08 -13.32 -9.77
CA ILE A 182 -4.76 -12.84 -10.97
C ILE A 182 -6.13 -13.51 -11.09
N ASN A 183 -6.21 -14.83 -10.91
CA ASN A 183 -7.48 -15.54 -10.96
C ASN A 183 -8.44 -15.10 -9.84
N ASN A 184 -7.96 -14.78 -8.65
CA ASN A 184 -8.81 -14.21 -7.60
C ASN A 184 -9.40 -12.85 -8.02
N LEU A 185 -8.59 -11.99 -8.67
CA LEU A 185 -9.09 -10.72 -9.19
C LEU A 185 -10.11 -10.94 -10.32
N ARG A 186 -9.84 -11.85 -11.25
CA ARG A 186 -10.80 -12.23 -12.32
C ARG A 186 -12.11 -12.74 -11.76
N GLN A 187 -12.08 -13.57 -10.71
CA GLN A 187 -13.29 -14.02 -10.02
C GLN A 187 -14.09 -12.82 -9.50
N ILE A 188 -13.44 -11.85 -8.86
CA ILE A 188 -14.11 -10.63 -8.38
C ILE A 188 -14.64 -9.80 -9.56
N LEU A 189 -13.86 -9.65 -10.62
CA LEU A 189 -14.20 -8.82 -11.76
C LEU A 189 -15.34 -9.38 -12.60
N TYR A 190 -15.44 -10.69 -12.78
CA TYR A 190 -16.34 -11.30 -13.77
C TYR A 190 -17.44 -12.19 -13.16
N GLN A 191 -17.25 -12.72 -11.95
CA GLN A 191 -18.13 -13.76 -11.39
C GLN A 191 -18.78 -13.35 -10.06
N ASP A 192 -18.05 -12.71 -9.15
CA ASP A 192 -18.55 -12.34 -7.82
C ASP A 192 -19.63 -11.26 -7.92
N THR A 193 -20.82 -11.56 -7.42
CA THR A 193 -21.98 -10.66 -7.46
C THR A 193 -21.97 -9.62 -6.35
N ARG A 194 -21.15 -9.80 -5.30
CA ARG A 194 -21.04 -8.83 -4.20
C ARG A 194 -20.53 -7.49 -4.71
N PRO A 195 -20.96 -6.37 -4.10
CA PRO A 195 -20.41 -5.06 -4.41
C PRO A 195 -18.90 -5.01 -4.13
N ALA A 196 -18.16 -4.33 -4.99
CA ALA A 196 -16.70 -4.21 -4.89
C ALA A 196 -16.26 -2.75 -4.83
N LEU A 197 -15.53 -2.39 -3.77
CA LEU A 197 -14.77 -1.15 -3.69
C LEU A 197 -13.32 -1.42 -4.12
N PHE A 198 -12.93 -0.85 -5.25
CA PHE A 198 -11.54 -0.82 -5.69
C PHE A 198 -10.86 0.42 -5.13
N ILE A 199 -9.69 0.26 -4.53
CA ILE A 199 -8.92 1.36 -3.93
C ILE A 199 -7.54 1.42 -4.59
N SER A 200 -7.21 2.58 -5.16
CA SER A 200 -5.88 2.90 -5.67
C SER A 200 -5.24 3.98 -4.81
N HIS A 201 -4.16 3.64 -4.11
CA HIS A 201 -3.30 4.63 -3.49
C HIS A 201 -2.47 5.32 -4.59
N PHE A 202 -2.51 6.65 -4.63
CA PHE A 202 -1.73 7.44 -5.56
C PHE A 202 -0.36 7.76 -4.95
N ASN A 203 0.68 7.22 -5.57
CA ASN A 203 2.07 7.58 -5.29
C ASN A 203 2.64 8.33 -6.49
N PRO A 204 3.00 9.62 -6.35
CA PRO A 204 3.60 10.41 -7.45
C PRO A 204 4.89 9.80 -8.01
N MET A 205 5.59 8.97 -7.23
CA MET A 205 6.79 8.27 -7.68
C MET A 205 6.46 7.02 -8.50
N LEU A 206 5.20 6.62 -8.62
CA LEU A 206 4.75 5.42 -9.33
C LEU A 206 3.74 5.77 -10.42
N ALA A 207 3.63 7.06 -10.77
CA ALA A 207 2.73 7.58 -11.78
C ALA A 207 3.48 8.50 -12.76
N PRO A 208 2.89 8.79 -13.92
CA PRO A 208 3.40 9.85 -14.80
C PRO A 208 3.53 11.19 -14.07
N ALA A 209 4.50 12.00 -14.51
CA ALA A 209 4.70 13.34 -13.95
C ALA A 209 3.58 14.31 -14.38
N ASP A 210 3.03 14.11 -15.58
CA ASP A 210 1.87 14.85 -16.07
C ASP A 210 0.59 14.37 -15.37
N ILE A 211 -0.11 15.32 -14.74
CA ILE A 211 -1.37 15.07 -14.05
C ILE A 211 -2.45 14.66 -15.05
N ASN A 212 -2.50 15.26 -16.25
CA ASN A 212 -3.50 14.92 -17.25
C ASN A 212 -3.36 13.45 -17.71
N GLU A 213 -2.13 12.99 -17.92
CA GLU A 213 -1.85 11.58 -18.23
C GLU A 213 -2.28 10.67 -17.07
N THR A 214 -2.00 11.08 -15.83
CA THR A 214 -2.43 10.36 -14.62
C THR A 214 -3.96 10.25 -14.53
N GLU A 215 -4.69 11.33 -14.79
CA GLU A 215 -6.16 11.34 -14.82
C GLU A 215 -6.71 10.42 -15.91
N GLN A 216 -6.12 10.45 -17.11
CA GLN A 216 -6.50 9.57 -18.21
C GLN A 216 -6.32 8.09 -17.86
N LEU A 217 -5.24 7.74 -17.16
CA LEU A 217 -5.00 6.38 -16.66
C LEU A 217 -6.08 5.93 -15.67
N TYR A 218 -6.49 6.78 -14.74
CA TYR A 218 -7.59 6.46 -13.82
C TYR A 218 -8.94 6.35 -14.52
N ASN A 219 -9.22 7.21 -15.50
CA ASN A 219 -10.43 7.12 -16.30
C ASN A 219 -10.49 5.82 -17.11
N ARG A 220 -9.36 5.39 -17.68
CA ARG A 220 -9.21 4.09 -18.35
C ARG A 220 -9.40 2.92 -17.38
N MET A 221 -8.80 3.00 -16.19
CA MET A 221 -9.00 2.00 -15.13
C MET A 221 -10.49 1.88 -14.80
N TYR A 222 -11.19 2.99 -14.56
CA TYR A 222 -12.62 2.98 -14.26
C TYR A 222 -13.45 2.34 -15.38
N LYS A 223 -13.21 2.71 -16.65
CA LYS A 223 -13.92 2.12 -17.80
C LYS A 223 -13.66 0.62 -17.95
N THR A 224 -12.43 0.19 -17.67
CA THR A 224 -12.06 -1.23 -17.67
C THR A 224 -12.80 -2.00 -16.58
N LEU A 225 -12.85 -1.46 -15.36
CA LEU A 225 -13.64 -2.03 -14.27
C LEU A 225 -15.13 -2.05 -14.60
N GLN A 226 -15.66 -0.99 -15.19
CA GLN A 226 -17.06 -0.90 -15.62
C GLN A 226 -17.41 -1.99 -16.62
N THR A 227 -16.56 -2.18 -17.63
CA THR A 227 -16.73 -3.23 -18.64
C THR A 227 -16.67 -4.61 -18.01
N ALA A 228 -15.65 -4.88 -17.20
CA ALA A 228 -15.47 -6.18 -16.55
C ALA A 228 -16.60 -6.51 -15.56
N ARG A 229 -16.99 -5.52 -14.76
CA ARG A 229 -18.04 -5.65 -13.73
C ARG A 229 -19.44 -5.71 -14.32
N GLY A 230 -19.67 -5.14 -15.51
CA GLY A 230 -21.00 -5.09 -16.13
C GLY A 230 -22.04 -4.52 -15.16
N LYS A 231 -23.10 -5.27 -14.89
CA LYS A 231 -24.17 -4.87 -13.95
C LYS A 231 -23.82 -5.08 -12.46
N ARG A 232 -22.68 -5.70 -12.14
CA ARG A 232 -22.30 -6.02 -10.76
C ARG A 232 -21.72 -4.77 -10.09
N GLY A 233 -22.41 -4.26 -9.07
CA GLY A 233 -22.12 -2.95 -8.46
C GLY A 233 -20.66 -2.78 -8.02
N PHE A 234 -20.07 -1.62 -8.30
CA PHE A 234 -18.72 -1.29 -7.85
C PHE A 234 -18.53 0.21 -7.66
N ARG A 235 -17.45 0.57 -6.97
CA ARG A 235 -16.92 1.93 -6.85
C ARG A 235 -15.41 1.91 -6.98
N LEU A 236 -14.84 2.98 -7.50
CA LEU A 236 -13.39 3.23 -7.53
C LEU A 236 -13.07 4.43 -6.66
N MET A 237 -12.15 4.27 -5.72
CA MET A 237 -11.63 5.35 -4.90
C MET A 237 -10.13 5.51 -5.10
N ILE A 238 -9.70 6.74 -5.37
CA ILE A 238 -8.31 7.16 -5.39
C ILE A 238 -7.98 7.81 -4.05
N VAL A 239 -6.89 7.37 -3.42
CA VAL A 239 -6.38 7.94 -2.17
C VAL A 239 -5.12 8.73 -2.49
N ASP A 240 -5.18 10.05 -2.38
CA ASP A 240 -4.05 10.94 -2.64
C ASP A 240 -3.53 11.53 -1.32
N THR A 241 -2.46 10.93 -0.78
CA THR A 241 -1.78 11.47 0.40
C THR A 241 -0.79 12.58 0.06
N SER A 242 -0.51 12.83 -1.22
CA SER A 242 0.44 13.85 -1.68
C SER A 242 -0.21 15.22 -1.90
N GLY A 243 -1.52 15.25 -2.12
CA GLY A 243 -2.27 16.44 -2.48
C GLY A 243 -2.16 16.83 -3.96
N LYS A 244 -1.32 16.16 -4.76
CA LYS A 244 -1.10 16.56 -6.17
C LYS A 244 -2.33 16.37 -7.04
N LEU A 245 -3.22 15.42 -6.71
CA LEU A 245 -4.45 15.20 -7.47
C LEU A 245 -5.59 16.11 -7.00
N SER A 246 -5.38 16.96 -5.98
CA SER A 246 -6.42 17.91 -5.54
C SER A 246 -6.83 18.92 -6.61
N ALA A 247 -5.95 19.16 -7.59
CA ALA A 247 -6.21 20.01 -8.75
C ALA A 247 -6.70 19.24 -10.00
N ALA A 248 -7.00 17.95 -9.87
CA ALA A 248 -7.51 17.12 -10.97
C ALA A 248 -8.90 17.64 -11.42
N THR A 249 -9.05 17.96 -12.72
CA THR A 249 -10.31 18.48 -13.31
C THR A 249 -10.93 17.55 -14.35
N ASN A 250 -10.22 16.51 -14.78
CA ASN A 250 -10.59 15.62 -15.88
C ASN A 250 -10.94 14.20 -15.40
N LEU A 251 -10.88 13.91 -14.10
CA LEU A 251 -11.35 12.64 -13.56
C LEU A 251 -12.85 12.46 -13.81
N LEU A 252 -13.25 11.25 -14.20
CA LEU A 252 -14.65 10.88 -14.33
C LEU A 252 -15.39 11.13 -13.00
N PRO A 253 -16.60 11.72 -13.02
CA PRO A 253 -17.32 12.10 -11.80
C PRO A 253 -17.69 10.91 -10.90
N GLU A 254 -17.74 9.69 -11.45
CA GLU A 254 -17.99 8.46 -10.70
C GLU A 254 -16.78 7.97 -9.91
N ILE A 255 -15.58 8.49 -10.20
CA ILE A 255 -14.36 8.16 -9.47
C ILE A 255 -14.31 9.01 -8.20
N LYS A 256 -14.27 8.35 -7.04
CA LYS A 256 -14.13 9.05 -5.78
C LYS A 256 -12.67 9.44 -5.55
N LEU A 257 -12.38 10.73 -5.48
CA LEU A 257 -11.08 11.21 -5.01
C LEU A 257 -11.13 11.54 -3.52
N PHE A 258 -10.24 10.90 -2.74
CA PHE A 258 -9.98 11.21 -1.34
C PHE A 258 -8.57 11.79 -1.21
N SER A 259 -8.46 13.11 -1.33
CA SER A 259 -7.18 13.83 -1.25
C SER A 259 -6.94 14.41 0.13
N CYS A 260 -5.70 14.30 0.63
CA CYS A 260 -5.26 14.67 1.96
C CYS A 260 -4.01 15.57 1.93
N PRO A 261 -4.07 16.78 1.33
CA PRO A 261 -2.91 17.67 1.15
C PRO A 261 -2.30 18.17 2.47
N TRP A 262 -3.01 18.03 3.60
CA TRP A 262 -2.53 18.42 4.93
C TRP A 262 -1.60 17.39 5.59
N LEU A 263 -1.32 16.26 4.94
CA LEU A 263 -0.36 15.29 5.44
C LEU A 263 1.09 15.78 5.24
N PRO A 264 1.99 15.55 6.22
CA PRO A 264 3.39 15.93 6.07
C PRO A 264 4.04 15.16 4.92
N GLN A 265 4.82 15.83 4.08
CA GLN A 265 5.49 15.21 2.94
C GLN A 265 7.00 14.99 3.25
N PRO A 266 7.55 13.80 2.93
CA PRO A 266 6.86 12.61 2.42
C PRO A 266 6.01 11.92 3.52
N TYR A 267 4.80 11.47 3.17
CA TYR A 267 3.96 10.66 4.06
C TYR A 267 4.10 9.17 3.74
N VAL A 268 4.42 8.34 4.74
CA VAL A 268 4.51 6.88 4.58
C VAL A 268 3.63 6.19 5.60
N TRP A 269 2.47 5.68 5.17
CA TRP A 269 1.40 5.15 6.03
C TRP A 269 1.83 4.02 6.97
N HIS A 270 2.88 3.27 6.61
CA HIS A 270 3.37 2.15 7.41
C HIS A 270 4.48 2.54 8.40
N GLN A 271 5.01 3.76 8.32
CA GLN A 271 6.03 4.24 9.24
C GLN A 271 5.37 4.69 10.56
N PRO A 272 5.82 4.18 11.73
CA PRO A 272 5.26 4.56 13.03
C PRO A 272 5.27 6.08 13.30
N GLU A 273 6.30 6.79 12.85
CA GLU A 273 6.47 8.24 12.93
C GLU A 273 5.46 9.03 12.10
N CYS A 274 4.79 8.40 11.13
CA CYS A 274 3.70 8.98 10.37
C CYS A 274 2.34 8.54 10.94
N ARG A 275 2.15 7.22 11.09
CA ARG A 275 0.88 6.59 11.51
C ARG A 275 0.41 7.04 12.88
N TYR A 276 1.28 6.99 13.89
CA TYR A 276 0.88 7.20 15.28
C TYR A 276 0.70 8.68 15.64
N LYS A 277 1.22 9.59 14.81
CA LYS A 277 1.00 11.02 15.00
C LYS A 277 -0.48 11.36 14.87
N LYS A 278 -0.89 12.47 15.49
CA LYS A 278 -2.25 12.99 15.43
C LYS A 278 -2.77 13.12 14.00
N THR A 279 -1.92 13.56 13.06
CA THR A 279 -2.24 13.70 11.64
C THR A 279 -2.45 12.35 10.95
N GLY A 280 -1.61 11.35 11.23
CA GLY A 280 -1.76 9.99 10.70
C GLY A 280 -3.02 9.30 11.21
N LEU A 281 -3.28 9.38 12.52
CA LEU A 281 -4.53 8.87 13.10
C LEU A 281 -5.76 9.56 12.49
N LYS A 282 -5.74 10.90 12.37
CA LYS A 282 -6.84 11.64 11.72
C LYS A 282 -7.07 11.17 10.29
N PHE A 283 -6.00 11.00 9.52
CA PHE A 283 -6.09 10.49 8.15
C PHE A 283 -6.69 9.10 8.09
N GLU A 284 -6.17 8.13 8.85
CA GLU A 284 -6.70 6.76 8.82
C GLU A 284 -8.18 6.71 9.24
N GLN A 285 -8.59 7.50 10.24
CA GLN A 285 -10.00 7.60 10.64
C GLN A 285 -10.90 8.20 9.55
N LEU A 286 -10.46 9.26 8.89
CA LEU A 286 -11.22 9.88 7.79
C LEU A 286 -11.32 8.94 6.58
N PHE A 287 -10.20 8.31 6.21
CA PHE A 287 -10.15 7.33 5.12
C PHE A 287 -11.10 6.16 5.38
N ILE A 288 -11.03 5.54 6.55
CA ILE A 288 -11.91 4.42 6.91
C ILE A 288 -13.38 4.86 7.01
N GLY A 289 -13.64 6.07 7.53
CA GLY A 289 -14.98 6.65 7.53
C GLY A 289 -15.54 6.79 6.12
N GLU A 290 -14.72 7.25 5.16
CA GLU A 290 -15.13 7.38 3.76
C GLU A 290 -15.36 6.02 3.10
N VAL A 291 -14.49 5.03 3.37
CA VAL A 291 -14.69 3.66 2.91
C VAL A 291 -16.04 3.11 3.40
N ILE A 292 -16.38 3.30 4.68
CA ILE A 292 -17.66 2.83 5.23
C ILE A 292 -18.85 3.48 4.53
N LYS A 293 -18.82 4.79 4.28
CA LYS A 293 -19.90 5.49 3.57
C LYS A 293 -20.10 4.89 2.17
N ILE A 294 -19.02 4.73 1.41
CA ILE A 294 -19.06 4.14 0.07
C ILE A 294 -19.63 2.71 0.11
N LEU A 295 -19.21 1.91 1.09
CA LEU A 295 -19.73 0.55 1.25
C LEU A 295 -21.23 0.54 1.58
N ALA A 296 -21.73 1.48 2.38
CA ALA A 296 -23.14 1.60 2.69
C ALA A 296 -23.98 2.05 1.47
N GLU A 297 -23.42 2.87 0.58
CA GLU A 297 -24.07 3.29 -0.68
C GLU A 297 -24.18 2.18 -1.73
N MET A 298 -23.44 1.07 -1.55
CA MET A 298 -23.45 -0.07 -2.48
C MET A 298 -24.30 -1.26 -1.99
N GLN A 299 -24.85 -1.19 -0.77
CA GLN A 299 -25.74 -2.19 -0.18
C GLN A 299 -27.20 -1.89 -0.55
#